data_AF-A0A8H9KUG5-F1
#
_entry.id   AF-A0A8H9KUG5-F1
#
_cell.length_a   1.000
_cell.length_b   1.000
_cell.length_c   1.000
_cell.angle_alpha   90.00
_cell.angle_beta   90.00
_cell.angle_gamma   90.00
#
_symmetry.space_group_name_H-M   'P 1'
#
loop_
_entity.id
_entity.type
_entity.pdbx_description
1 polymer ?
#
loop_
_entity_poly.entity_id
_entity_poly.type
_entity_poly.pdbx_seq_one_letter_code
_entity_poly.pdbx_strand_id
1 'polypeptide(L)'
;MAMSGEHSAETLLTLAELRPSAVKLLTRTDGGKPDGEPLTEFTSQVLSLGTPGLVAAGVLNASACALLAEEMGRQGRTVVAVLSRVVPWRHEGGVAINAILSAYVAHNPRQALTWIEREVTEGRAEGLARGFGERLIFCVESAGLLGGRSSDEVVAAYLEAFFDGLGA
;
A
#
# COMPACT_ATOMS: atom_id res chain seq x y z
N MET A 1 -0.29 -13.97 9.08
CA MET A 1 -1.15 -14.81 8.22
C MET A 1 -1.12 -14.18 6.84
N ALA A 2 -0.34 -14.75 5.92
CA ALA A 2 -0.15 -14.20 4.58
C ALA A 2 -1.49 -14.12 3.84
N MET A 3 -1.69 -13.10 3.02
CA MET A 3 -2.82 -13.02 2.10
C MET A 3 -2.66 -14.10 1.03
N SER A 4 -2.96 -15.36 1.36
CA SER A 4 -3.03 -16.46 0.41
C SER A 4 -4.35 -16.39 -0.36
N GLY A 5 -4.58 -15.29 -1.06
CA GLY A 5 -5.52 -15.25 -2.17
C GLY A 5 -4.70 -15.47 -3.43
N GLU A 6 -5.07 -16.44 -4.25
CA GLU A 6 -4.50 -16.58 -5.60
C GLU A 6 -4.69 -15.23 -6.31
N HIS A 7 -3.62 -14.45 -6.42
CA HIS A 7 -3.61 -13.26 -7.25
C HIS A 7 -3.69 -13.72 -8.70
N SER A 8 -4.48 -13.03 -9.52
CA SER A 8 -4.51 -13.33 -10.95
C SER A 8 -3.09 -13.17 -11.52
N ALA A 9 -2.75 -13.94 -12.57
CA ALA A 9 -1.47 -13.80 -13.26
C ALA A 9 -1.21 -12.35 -13.71
N GLU A 10 -2.27 -11.64 -14.09
CA GLU A 10 -2.24 -10.21 -14.40
C GLU A 10 -1.82 -9.36 -13.19
N THR A 11 -2.40 -9.61 -12.01
CA THR A 11 -2.03 -8.89 -10.76
C THR A 11 -0.57 -9.15 -10.40
N LEU A 12 -0.09 -10.39 -10.54
CA LEU A 12 1.31 -10.75 -10.27
C LEU A 12 2.27 -10.02 -11.21
N LEU A 13 1.95 -9.95 -12.51
CA LEU A 13 2.74 -9.20 -13.49
C LEU A 13 2.76 -7.70 -13.15
N THR A 14 1.61 -7.11 -12.84
CA THR A 14 1.55 -5.70 -12.45
C THR A 14 2.34 -5.41 -11.16
N LEU A 15 2.31 -6.31 -10.18
CA LEU A 15 3.13 -6.20 -8.97
C LEU A 15 4.63 -6.26 -9.30
N ALA A 16 5.05 -7.14 -10.21
CA ALA A 16 6.43 -7.21 -10.67
C ALA A 16 6.88 -5.92 -11.37
N GLU A 17 6.02 -5.32 -12.20
CA GLU A 17 6.27 -4.03 -12.85
C GLU A 17 6.31 -2.85 -11.86
N LEU A 18 5.56 -2.94 -10.77
CA LEU A 18 5.55 -1.92 -9.72
C LEU A 18 6.76 -2.01 -8.77
N ARG A 19 7.39 -3.19 -8.65
CA ARG A 19 8.49 -3.49 -7.71
C ARG A 19 9.60 -2.43 -7.71
N PRO A 20 10.18 -1.98 -8.84
CA PRO A 20 11.29 -1.02 -8.81
C PRO A 20 10.91 0.30 -8.14
N SER A 21 9.73 0.83 -8.45
CA SER A 21 9.23 2.09 -7.87
C SER A 21 8.88 1.93 -6.39
N ALA A 22 8.33 0.79 -5.98
CA ALA A 22 8.03 0.49 -4.58
C ALA A 22 9.30 0.36 -3.73
N VAL A 23 10.33 -0.29 -4.27
CA VAL A 23 11.66 -0.37 -3.63
C VAL A 23 12.22 1.04 -3.45
N LYS A 24 12.27 1.85 -4.52
CA LYS A 24 12.79 3.23 -4.46
C LYS A 24 12.00 4.10 -3.49
N LEU A 25 10.68 3.92 -3.41
CA LEU A 25 9.82 4.64 -2.48
C LEU A 25 10.16 4.34 -1.02
N LEU A 26 10.38 3.07 -0.69
CA LEU A 26 10.58 2.59 0.68
C LEU A 26 12.03 2.69 1.16
N THR A 27 13.01 2.69 0.26
CA THR A 27 14.44 2.84 0.61
C THR A 27 14.93 4.29 0.56
N ARG A 28 14.00 5.26 0.52
CA ARG A 28 14.32 6.70 0.50
C ARG A 28 15.24 7.10 1.64
N THR A 29 16.35 7.74 1.28
CA THR A 29 17.34 8.28 2.22
C THR A 29 17.16 9.78 2.49
N ASP A 30 16.22 10.45 1.82
CA ASP A 30 16.11 11.91 1.76
C ASP A 30 15.26 12.55 2.88
N GLY A 31 15.34 12.01 4.09
CA GLY A 31 15.00 12.74 5.32
C GLY A 31 13.54 13.17 5.47
N GLY A 32 12.59 12.41 4.92
CA GLY A 32 11.17 12.51 5.29
C GLY A 32 10.39 13.66 4.66
N LYS A 33 10.80 14.22 3.52
CA LYS A 33 9.91 15.13 2.77
C LYS A 33 8.84 14.32 2.03
N PRO A 34 7.54 14.46 2.41
CA PRO A 34 6.45 13.65 1.84
C PRO A 34 6.35 13.79 0.32
N ASP A 35 6.72 14.95 -0.25
CA ASP A 35 6.51 15.24 -1.67
C ASP A 35 7.74 15.00 -2.58
N GLY A 36 8.78 14.30 -2.11
CA GLY A 36 9.97 14.15 -2.95
C GLY A 36 9.87 13.11 -4.07
N GLU A 37 10.87 13.11 -4.93
CA GLU A 37 10.91 12.48 -6.25
C GLU A 37 10.43 11.00 -6.28
N PRO A 38 10.78 10.12 -5.32
CA PRO A 38 10.30 8.74 -5.35
C PRO A 38 8.79 8.55 -5.09
N LEU A 39 8.12 9.43 -4.34
CA LEU A 39 6.65 9.36 -4.21
C LEU A 39 5.99 9.71 -5.55
N THR A 40 6.52 10.73 -6.23
CA THR A 40 6.05 11.11 -7.57
C THR A 40 6.28 9.97 -8.56
N GLU A 41 7.44 9.34 -8.56
CA GLU A 41 7.75 8.20 -9.44
C GLU A 41 6.84 7.00 -9.20
N PHE A 42 6.64 6.61 -7.94
CA PHE A 42 5.68 5.56 -7.59
C PHE A 42 4.26 5.92 -8.07
N THR A 43 3.82 7.16 -7.83
CA THR A 43 2.49 7.64 -8.26
C THR A 43 2.35 7.57 -9.78
N SER A 44 3.35 8.06 -10.52
CA SER A 44 3.37 8.01 -11.98
C SER A 44 3.36 6.59 -12.52
N GLN A 45 4.12 5.67 -11.91
CA GLN A 45 4.15 4.26 -12.30
C GLN A 45 2.80 3.57 -12.08
N VAL A 46 2.16 3.81 -10.93
CA VAL A 46 0.81 3.31 -10.65
C VAL A 46 -0.18 3.79 -11.71
N LEU A 47 -0.12 5.08 -12.06
CA LEU A 47 -1.01 5.67 -13.07
C LEU A 47 -0.76 5.15 -14.48
N SER A 48 0.51 4.92 -14.88
CA SER A 48 0.83 4.36 -16.20
C SER A 48 0.31 2.94 -16.38
N LEU A 49 0.15 2.20 -15.27
CA LEU A 49 -0.42 0.85 -15.24
C LEU A 49 -1.95 0.84 -15.16
N GLY A 50 -2.61 2.01 -15.07
CA GLY A 50 -4.06 2.14 -15.02
C GLY A 50 -4.72 1.49 -13.79
N THR A 51 -5.95 0.98 -13.96
CA THR A 51 -6.68 0.27 -12.90
C THR A 51 -5.88 -0.90 -12.30
N PRO A 52 -5.20 -1.76 -13.10
CA PRO A 52 -4.29 -2.77 -12.55
C PRO A 52 -3.24 -2.20 -11.60
N GLY A 53 -2.62 -1.06 -11.94
CA GLY A 53 -1.65 -0.37 -11.09
C GLY A 53 -2.23 0.01 -9.73
N LEU A 54 -3.44 0.58 -9.72
CA LEU A 54 -4.14 0.95 -8.48
C LEU A 54 -4.50 -0.28 -7.63
N VAL A 55 -4.89 -1.38 -8.27
CA VAL A 55 -5.13 -2.67 -7.59
C VAL A 55 -3.84 -3.19 -6.97
N ALA A 56 -2.74 -3.22 -7.71
CA ALA A 56 -1.43 -3.65 -7.23
C ALA A 56 -0.94 -2.79 -6.05
N ALA A 57 -1.08 -1.47 -6.13
CA ALA A 57 -0.74 -0.55 -5.04
C ALA A 57 -1.60 -0.77 -3.78
N GLY A 58 -2.89 -1.09 -3.96
CA GLY A 58 -3.81 -1.45 -2.89
C GLY A 58 -3.44 -2.77 -2.19
N VAL A 59 -3.05 -3.80 -2.96
CA VAL A 59 -2.58 -5.08 -2.43
C VAL A 59 -1.29 -4.92 -1.62
N LEU A 60 -0.33 -4.17 -2.17
CA LEU A 60 0.93 -3.84 -1.50
C LEU A 60 0.66 -3.13 -0.15
N ASN A 61 -0.22 -2.13 -0.15
CA ASN A 61 -0.65 -1.43 1.07
C ASN A 61 -1.36 -2.34 2.08
N ALA A 62 -2.23 -3.24 1.63
CA ALA A 62 -2.91 -4.17 2.51
C ALA A 62 -1.91 -5.09 3.23
N SER A 63 -0.86 -5.53 2.53
CA SER A 63 0.25 -6.27 3.14
C SER A 63 1.01 -5.43 4.16
N ALA A 64 1.32 -4.17 3.86
CA ALA A 64 1.97 -3.26 4.82
C ALA A 64 1.11 -3.02 6.07
N CYS A 65 -0.22 -2.94 5.91
CA CYS A 65 -1.14 -2.88 7.05
C CYS A 65 -1.10 -4.16 7.90
N ALA A 66 -0.90 -5.33 7.28
CA ALA A 66 -0.74 -6.60 7.98
C ALA A 66 0.57 -6.65 8.77
N LEU A 67 1.68 -6.17 8.19
CA LEU A 67 2.97 -6.02 8.88
C LEU A 67 2.83 -5.16 10.14
N LEU A 68 2.26 -3.94 10.00
CA LEU A 68 2.05 -3.05 11.14
C LEU A 68 1.13 -3.68 12.19
N ALA A 69 0.16 -4.49 11.77
CA ALA A 69 -0.75 -5.14 12.70
C ALA A 69 -0.04 -6.21 13.53
N GLU A 70 0.86 -6.96 12.91
CA GLU A 70 1.70 -7.94 13.58
C GLU A 70 2.56 -7.29 14.67
N GLU A 71 3.24 -6.19 14.36
CA GLU A 71 4.03 -5.42 15.33
C GLU A 71 3.18 -4.88 16.50
N MET A 72 1.95 -4.46 16.22
CA MET A 72 1.04 -4.00 17.27
C MET A 72 0.44 -5.14 18.12
N GLY A 73 0.65 -6.41 17.73
CA GLY A 73 -0.06 -7.55 18.31
C GLY A 73 -1.58 -7.46 18.06
N ARG A 74 -1.99 -6.91 16.91
CA ARG A 74 -3.38 -6.65 16.53
C ARG A 74 -3.74 -7.29 15.19
N GLN A 75 -5.03 -7.26 14.87
CA GLN A 75 -5.51 -7.67 13.55
C GLN A 75 -5.41 -6.51 12.55
N GLY A 76 -5.18 -6.81 11.27
CA GLY A 76 -5.07 -5.80 10.18
C GLY A 76 -6.20 -4.78 10.15
N ARG A 77 -7.42 -5.17 10.49
CA ARG A 77 -8.59 -4.25 10.56
C ARG A 77 -8.44 -3.18 11.65
N THR A 78 -7.71 -3.49 12.71
CA THR A 78 -7.39 -2.53 13.79
C THR A 78 -6.45 -1.47 13.25
N VAL A 79 -5.45 -1.90 12.48
CA VAL A 79 -4.53 -0.99 11.80
C VAL A 79 -5.31 -0.10 10.87
N VAL A 80 -6.08 -0.61 9.91
CA VAL A 80 -6.92 0.22 9.00
C VAL A 80 -7.83 1.21 9.75
N ALA A 81 -8.42 0.81 10.89
CA ALA A 81 -9.26 1.68 11.73
C ALA A 81 -8.49 2.71 12.60
N VAL A 82 -7.23 2.46 12.94
CA VAL A 82 -6.37 3.44 13.63
C VAL A 82 -5.80 4.40 12.61
N LEU A 83 -5.30 3.82 11.53
CA LEU A 83 -4.84 4.48 10.33
C LEU A 83 -5.89 5.47 9.80
N SER A 84 -7.20 5.17 9.89
CA SER A 84 -8.31 6.11 9.56
C SER A 84 -8.48 7.30 10.51
N ARG A 85 -7.64 7.43 11.55
CA ARG A 85 -7.68 8.52 12.55
C ARG A 85 -6.46 9.45 12.54
N VAL A 86 -5.39 9.13 11.80
CA VAL A 86 -4.06 9.80 11.94
C VAL A 86 -3.71 10.96 10.96
N VAL A 87 -4.31 11.15 9.76
CA VAL A 87 -3.95 12.20 8.75
C VAL A 87 -5.14 12.50 7.79
N PRO A 88 -5.30 13.62 7.07
CA PRO A 88 -6.57 14.36 6.94
C PRO A 88 -7.78 13.59 6.31
N TRP A 89 -8.34 12.60 7.03
CA TRP A 89 -9.42 11.69 6.61
C TRP A 89 -10.79 12.34 6.38
N ARG A 90 -10.89 13.65 6.58
CA ARG A 90 -12.09 14.42 6.19
C ARG A 90 -12.07 14.82 4.71
N HIS A 91 -11.00 14.50 3.98
CA HIS A 91 -10.92 14.65 2.53
C HIS A 91 -11.39 13.36 1.83
N GLU A 92 -12.16 13.50 0.74
CA GLU A 92 -12.82 12.39 0.04
C GLU A 92 -11.84 11.26 -0.36
N GLY A 93 -10.64 11.62 -0.83
CA GLY A 93 -9.61 10.63 -1.20
C GLY A 93 -9.14 9.72 -0.06
N GLY A 94 -9.05 10.24 1.17
CA GLY A 94 -8.68 9.43 2.34
C GLY A 94 -9.76 8.42 2.72
N VAL A 95 -11.04 8.78 2.54
CA VAL A 95 -12.18 7.89 2.76
C VAL A 95 -12.14 6.72 1.76
N ALA A 96 -11.87 7.01 0.49
CA ALA A 96 -11.76 6.00 -0.56
C ALA A 96 -10.65 4.98 -0.27
N ILE A 97 -9.44 5.45 0.08
CA ILE A 97 -8.31 4.58 0.43
C ILE A 97 -8.66 3.65 1.59
N ASN A 98 -9.25 4.18 2.67
CA ASN A 98 -9.64 3.35 3.81
C ASN A 98 -10.71 2.33 3.47
N ALA A 99 -11.68 2.70 2.64
CA ALA A 99 -12.69 1.75 2.17
C ALA A 99 -11.98 0.60 1.44
N ILE A 100 -11.17 0.92 0.42
CA ILE A 100 -10.42 -0.07 -0.37
C ILE A 100 -9.57 -0.99 0.51
N LEU A 101 -8.77 -0.44 1.43
CA LEU A 101 -7.95 -1.24 2.34
C LEU A 101 -8.79 -2.09 3.31
N SER A 102 -9.92 -1.57 3.78
CA SER A 102 -10.86 -2.34 4.62
C SER A 102 -11.42 -3.54 3.86
N ALA A 103 -11.75 -3.38 2.57
CA ALA A 103 -12.21 -4.49 1.74
C ALA A 103 -11.12 -5.55 1.54
N TYR A 104 -9.87 -5.16 1.26
CA TYR A 104 -8.77 -6.11 1.14
C TYR A 104 -8.53 -6.89 2.44
N VAL A 105 -8.50 -6.19 3.58
CA VAL A 105 -8.33 -6.81 4.90
C VAL A 105 -9.51 -7.70 5.28
N ALA A 106 -10.72 -7.41 4.76
CA ALA A 106 -11.90 -8.25 4.91
C ALA A 106 -11.99 -9.38 3.87
N HIS A 107 -10.93 -9.63 3.09
CA HIS A 107 -10.88 -10.62 2.01
C HIS A 107 -11.99 -10.43 0.96
N ASN A 108 -12.31 -9.19 0.64
CA ASN A 108 -13.30 -8.81 -0.38
C ASN A 108 -12.66 -7.99 -1.52
N PRO A 109 -11.77 -8.59 -2.33
CA PRO A 109 -11.05 -7.88 -3.39
C PRO A 109 -12.00 -7.35 -4.49
N ARG A 110 -13.17 -7.98 -4.68
CA ARG A 110 -14.17 -7.50 -5.64
C ARG A 110 -14.75 -6.15 -5.22
N GLN A 111 -15.06 -5.97 -3.93
CA GLN A 111 -15.54 -4.69 -3.43
C GLN A 111 -14.45 -3.61 -3.49
N ALA A 112 -13.19 -3.99 -3.22
CA ALA A 112 -12.06 -3.10 -3.40
C ALA A 112 -11.93 -2.62 -4.85
N LEU A 113 -12.03 -3.52 -5.82
CA LEU A 113 -12.01 -3.19 -7.25
C LEU A 113 -13.13 -2.22 -7.63
N THR A 114 -14.38 -2.47 -7.19
CA THR A 114 -15.51 -1.56 -7.47
C THR A 114 -15.25 -0.14 -6.96
N TRP A 115 -14.62 0.00 -5.80
CA TRP A 115 -14.25 1.32 -5.28
C TRP A 115 -13.10 1.97 -6.06
N ILE A 116 -12.10 1.20 -6.48
CA ILE A 116 -11.03 1.69 -7.34
C ILE A 116 -11.60 2.20 -8.68
N GLU A 117 -12.44 1.41 -9.35
CA GLU A 117 -13.08 1.77 -10.61
C GLU A 117 -13.91 3.04 -10.50
N ARG A 118 -14.61 3.21 -9.36
CA ARG A 118 -15.34 4.44 -9.06
C ARG A 118 -14.42 5.65 -8.97
N GLU A 119 -13.31 5.56 -8.23
CA GLU A 119 -12.36 6.67 -8.13
C GLU A 119 -11.72 7.03 -9.48
N VAL A 120 -11.44 6.02 -10.33
CA VAL A 120 -10.97 6.24 -11.71
C VAL A 120 -12.03 6.97 -12.53
N THR A 121 -13.29 6.52 -12.48
CA THR A 121 -14.41 7.12 -13.23
C THR A 121 -14.65 8.57 -12.81
N GLU A 122 -14.45 8.88 -11.53
CA GLU A 122 -14.62 10.22 -10.98
C GLU A 122 -13.36 11.10 -11.12
N GLY A 123 -12.34 10.65 -11.86
CA GLY A 123 -11.13 11.44 -12.16
C GLY A 123 -10.18 11.61 -10.99
N ARG A 124 -10.26 10.75 -9.97
CA ARG A 124 -9.47 10.83 -8.72
C ARG A 124 -8.35 9.80 -8.63
N ALA A 125 -7.99 9.17 -9.76
CA ALA A 125 -6.93 8.16 -9.83
C ALA A 125 -5.58 8.65 -9.27
N GLU A 126 -5.17 9.88 -9.59
CA GLU A 126 -3.90 10.44 -9.12
C GLU A 126 -3.86 10.61 -7.59
N GLY A 127 -4.93 11.17 -7.02
CA GLY A 127 -5.06 11.29 -5.57
C GLY A 127 -5.06 9.93 -4.86
N LEU A 128 -5.70 8.93 -5.47
CA LEU A 128 -5.71 7.56 -4.96
C LEU A 128 -4.31 6.92 -5.01
N ALA A 129 -3.60 7.03 -6.14
CA ALA A 129 -2.25 6.50 -6.33
C ALA A 129 -1.25 7.13 -5.36
N ARG A 130 -1.28 8.46 -5.23
CA ARG A 130 -0.43 9.19 -4.29
C ARG A 130 -0.69 8.75 -2.85
N GLY A 131 -1.97 8.68 -2.47
CA GLY A 131 -2.35 8.29 -1.12
C GLY A 131 -1.99 6.84 -0.78
N PHE A 132 -1.97 5.92 -1.75
CA PHE A 132 -1.38 4.60 -1.55
C PHE A 132 0.13 4.67 -1.27
N GLY A 133 0.88 5.53 -1.96
CA GLY A 133 2.32 5.70 -1.70
C GLY A 133 2.58 6.24 -0.29
N GLU A 134 1.89 7.32 0.10
CA GLU A 134 1.99 7.91 1.44
C GLU A 134 1.65 6.90 2.54
N ARG A 135 0.60 6.10 2.32
CA ARG A 135 0.15 5.09 3.28
C ARG A 135 1.11 3.91 3.39
N LEU A 136 1.74 3.52 2.30
CA LEU A 136 2.73 2.47 2.27
C LEU A 136 3.94 2.86 3.13
N ILE A 137 4.47 4.07 2.93
CA ILE A 137 5.55 4.64 3.75
C ILE A 137 5.15 4.61 5.23
N PHE A 138 3.99 5.19 5.56
CA PHE A 138 3.52 5.27 6.94
C PHE A 138 3.48 3.91 7.63
N CYS A 139 2.91 2.89 6.97
CA CYS A 139 2.76 1.56 7.57
C CYS A 139 4.11 0.90 7.85
N VAL A 140 5.04 0.94 6.89
CA VAL A 140 6.35 0.28 7.02
C VAL A 140 7.23 1.00 8.03
N GLU A 141 7.29 2.34 7.99
CA GLU A 141 8.05 3.13 8.97
C GLU A 141 7.50 2.96 10.40
N SER A 142 6.17 2.97 10.55
CA SER A 142 5.53 2.76 11.86
C SER A 142 5.81 1.36 12.42
N ALA A 143 5.87 0.33 11.55
CA ALA A 143 6.23 -1.02 11.96
C ALA A 143 7.68 -1.09 12.45
N GLY A 144 8.61 -0.37 11.79
CA GLY A 144 9.99 -0.23 12.27
C GLY A 144 10.09 0.46 13.62
N LEU A 145 9.42 1.61 13.76
CA LEU A 145 9.39 2.37 15.01
C LEU A 145 8.81 1.58 16.18
N LEU A 146 7.70 0.87 15.98
CA LEU A 146 7.08 0.05 17.04
C LEU A 146 7.90 -1.20 17.38
N GLY A 147 8.53 -1.81 16.37
CA GLY A 147 9.38 -2.99 16.55
C GLY A 147 10.77 -2.69 17.09
N GLY A 148 11.15 -1.41 17.25
CA GLY A 148 12.49 -1.01 17.69
C GLY A 148 13.61 -1.37 16.71
N ARG A 149 13.26 -1.55 15.42
CA ARG A 149 14.18 -1.91 14.33
C ARG A 149 14.54 -0.67 13.50
N SER A 150 15.66 -0.74 12.79
CA SER A 150 15.98 0.32 11.82
C SER A 150 14.97 0.30 10.66
N SER A 151 14.75 1.47 10.05
CA SER A 151 13.87 1.56 8.87
C SER A 151 14.36 0.64 7.74
N ASP A 152 15.67 0.60 7.51
CA ASP A 152 16.29 -0.21 6.45
C ASP A 152 16.06 -1.72 6.66
N GLU A 153 16.15 -2.19 7.91
CA GLU A 153 15.91 -3.60 8.26
C GLU A 153 14.47 -4.00 7.97
N VAL A 154 13.50 -3.17 8.39
CA VAL A 154 12.07 -3.46 8.20
C VAL A 154 11.68 -3.34 6.73
N VAL A 155 12.20 -2.36 6.01
CA VAL A 155 11.97 -2.18 4.58
C VAL A 155 12.50 -3.38 3.80
N ALA A 156 13.73 -3.81 4.07
CA ALA A 156 14.32 -4.98 3.41
C ALA A 156 13.49 -6.25 3.67
N ALA A 157 13.18 -6.53 4.94
CA ALA A 157 12.39 -7.70 5.33
C ALA A 157 10.99 -7.68 4.72
N TYR A 158 10.33 -6.52 4.69
CA TYR A 158 9.01 -6.36 4.08
C TYR A 158 9.05 -6.59 2.56
N LEU A 159 10.00 -5.98 1.85
CA LEU A 159 10.14 -6.11 0.41
C LEU A 159 10.47 -7.55 -0.01
N GLU A 160 11.36 -8.22 0.73
CA GLU A 160 11.69 -9.64 0.54
C GLU A 160 10.45 -10.51 0.76
N ALA A 161 9.81 -10.41 1.94
CA ALA A 161 8.65 -11.21 2.28
C ALA A 161 7.47 -10.99 1.32
N PHE A 162 7.26 -9.76 0.85
CA PHE A 162 6.19 -9.45 -0.07
C PHE A 162 6.49 -9.94 -1.48
N PHE A 163 7.60 -9.52 -2.11
CA PHE A 163 7.85 -9.78 -3.52
C PHE A 163 8.40 -11.17 -3.80
N ASP A 164 9.23 -11.73 -2.92
CA ASP A 164 9.80 -13.06 -3.14
C ASP A 164 8.76 -14.14 -2.77
N GLY A 165 7.79 -13.80 -1.91
CA GLY A 165 6.59 -14.59 -1.67
C GLY A 165 5.60 -14.64 -2.85
N LEU A 166 5.75 -13.81 -3.88
CA LEU A 166 4.93 -13.89 -5.11
C LEU A 166 5.44 -14.92 -6.12
N GLY A 167 6.68 -15.42 -5.95
CA GLY A 167 7.34 -16.36 -6.86
C GLY A 167 7.40 -17.81 -6.37
N ALA A 168 6.79 -18.12 -5.21
CA ALA A 168 6.68 -19.44 -4.61
C ALA A 168 5.23 -19.96 -4.68
#